data_AF-A0ABD5TTX0-F1
#
_entry.id   AF-A0ABD5TTX0-F1
#
_cell.length_a   1.000
_cell.length_b   1.000
_cell.length_c   1.000
_cell.angle_alpha   90.00
_cell.angle_beta   90.00
_cell.angle_gamma   90.00
#
_symmetry.space_group_name_H-M   'P 1'
#
loop_
_entity.id
_entity.type
_entity.pdbx_description
1 polymer ?
#
loop_
_entity_poly.entity_id
_entity_poly.type
_entity_poly.pdbx_seq_one_letter_code
_entity_poly.pdbx_strand_id
1 'polypeptide(L)' 'MSARLRKPTERECERCERAEVWDEELAAWQIAREDGEKLAGNPHCIHEWDINGTFNPVNGN' A
#
# COMPACT_ATOMS: atom_id res chain seq x y z
N MET A 1 15.04 -7.34 -24.76
CA MET A 1 14.75 -6.75 -23.44
C MET A 1 13.55 -7.46 -22.85
N SER A 2 13.62 -7.88 -21.58
CA SER A 2 12.48 -8.47 -20.87
C SER A 2 12.01 -7.51 -19.78
N ALA A 3 10.78 -7.02 -19.89
CA ALA A 3 10.14 -6.26 -18.82
C ALA A 3 9.88 -7.17 -17.61
N ARG A 4 10.26 -6.72 -16.41
CA ARG A 4 9.96 -7.43 -15.15
C ARG A 4 8.77 -6.76 -14.47
N LEU A 5 7.75 -7.55 -14.17
CA LEU A 5 6.60 -7.07 -13.40
C LEU A 5 6.91 -7.04 -11.90
N ARG A 6 6.36 -6.05 -11.21
CA ARG A 6 6.34 -5.95 -9.75
C ARG A 6 4.92 -5.69 -9.25
N LYS A 7 4.69 -6.03 -7.98
CA LYS A 7 3.47 -5.73 -7.22
C LYS A 7 3.69 -4.49 -6.34
N PRO A 8 2.63 -3.71 -6.04
CA PRO A 8 2.73 -2.66 -5.04
C PRO A 8 2.95 -3.28 -3.66
N THR A 9 3.72 -2.58 -2.83
CA THR A 9 4.03 -2.98 -1.44
C THR A 9 3.51 -1.97 -0.43
N GLU A 10 2.89 -0.90 -0.90
CA GLU A 10 2.33 0.20 -0.11
C GLU A 10 1.02 0.61 -0.77
N ARG A 11 0.06 1.04 0.05
CA ARG A 11 -1.21 1.60 -0.41
C ARG A 11 -1.76 2.56 0.65
N GLU A 12 -2.52 3.55 0.19
CA GLU A 12 -3.18 4.52 1.05
C GLU A 12 -4.66 4.63 0.68
N CYS A 13 -5.50 4.80 1.69
CA CYS A 13 -6.91 5.03 1.48
C CYS A 13 -7.17 6.50 1.12
N GLU A 14 -7.70 6.75 -0.08
CA GLU A 14 -7.95 8.12 -0.58
C GLU A 14 -9.00 8.90 0.23
N ARG A 15 -9.71 8.22 1.14
CA ARG A 15 -10.81 8.81 1.92
C ARG A 15 -10.49 9.05 3.38
N CYS A 16 -9.63 8.24 3.99
CA CYS A 16 -9.38 8.31 5.42
C CYS A 16 -7.91 8.20 5.81
N GLU A 17 -7.00 8.24 4.83
CA GLU A 17 -5.55 8.32 5.04
C GLU A 17 -5.00 7.09 5.80
N ARG A 18 -5.77 5.99 5.86
CA ARG A 18 -5.25 4.71 6.33
C ARG A 18 -4.15 4.26 5.37
N ALA A 19 -2.95 4.05 5.88
CA ALA A 19 -1.83 3.53 5.12
C ALA A 19 -1.54 2.08 5.49
N GLU A 20 -1.21 1.26 4.49
CA GLU A 20 -0.84 -0.13 4.68
C GLU A 20 0.40 -0.51 3.88
N VAL A 21 1.20 -1.39 4.47
CA VAL A 21 2.39 -1.98 3.85
C VAL A 21 2.20 -3.49 3.71
N TRP A 22 2.70 -4.05 2.62
CA TRP A 22 2.72 -5.48 2.41
C TRP A 22 3.82 -6.13 3.26
N ASP A 23 3.43 -7.04 4.14
CA ASP A 23 4.34 -7.86 4.91
C ASP A 23 4.59 -9.19 4.16
N GLU A 24 5.82 -9.43 3.73
CA GLU A 24 6.18 -10.64 2.99
C GLU A 24 6.25 -11.90 3.88
N GLU A 25 6.49 -11.75 5.19
CA GLU A 25 6.53 -12.88 6.13
C GLU A 25 5.11 -13.37 6.42
N LEU A 26 4.20 -12.43 6.70
CA LEU A 26 2.79 -12.74 6.95
C LEU A 26 1.99 -12.96 5.66
N ALA A 27 2.57 -12.60 4.51
CA ALA A 27 1.90 -12.56 3.21
C ALA A 27 0.56 -11.80 3.29
N ALA A 28 0.55 -10.65 3.96
CA ALA A 28 -0.66 -9.88 4.24
C ALA A 28 -0.37 -8.37 4.38
N TRP A 29 -1.38 -7.55 4.10
CA TRP A 29 -1.32 -6.11 4.34
C TRP A 29 -1.42 -5.78 5.83
N GLN A 30 -0.51 -4.95 6.33
CA GLN A 30 -0.48 -4.48 7.71
C GLN A 30 -0.63 -2.96 7.76
N ILE A 31 -1.29 -2.45 8.80
CA ILE A 31 -1.39 -0.99 9.04
C ILE A 31 0.01 -0.42 9.25
N ALA A 32 0.37 0.56 8.43
CA ALA A 32 1.64 1.25 8.52
C ALA A 32 1.78 1.98 9.87
N ARG A 33 3.03 2.19 10.29
CA ARG A 33 3.34 2.98 11.49
C ARG A 33 4.27 4.12 11.15
N GLU A 34 3.96 5.29 11.69
CA GLU A 34 4.79 6.48 11.64
C GLU A 34 5.06 6.91 13.08
N ASP A 35 6.34 7.08 13.44
CA ASP A 35 6.79 7.38 14.82
C ASP A 35 6.21 6.45 15.91
N GLY A 36 5.95 5.19 15.53
CA GLY A 36 5.38 4.17 16.42
C GLY A 36 3.84 4.15 16.47
N GLU A 37 3.18 5.20 15.98
CA GLU A 37 1.72 5.31 15.91
C GLU A 37 1.15 4.62 14.68
N LYS A 38 -0.03 4.02 14.79
CA LYS A 38 -0.69 3.36 13.67
C LYS A 38 -1.42 4.36 12.80
N LEU A 39 -1.15 4.35 11.49
CA LEU A 39 -1.91 5.10 10.49
C LEU A 39 -3.21 4.36 10.13
N ALA A 40 -4.08 4.19 11.13
CA ALA A 40 -5.28 3.35 11.01
C ALA A 40 -6.43 4.03 10.25
N GLY A 41 -6.36 5.35 10.03
CA GLY A 41 -7.44 6.14 9.47
C GLY A 41 -8.73 6.05 10.27
N ASN A 42 -9.88 6.14 9.59
CA ASN A 42 -11.20 6.02 10.21
C ASN A 42 -11.70 4.54 10.21
N PRO A 43 -11.99 3.93 11.38
CA PRO A 43 -12.50 2.56 11.49
C PRO A 43 -13.86 2.30 10.80
N HIS A 44 -14.65 3.35 10.58
CA HIS A 44 -15.96 3.27 9.91
C HIS A 44 -15.88 3.58 8.40
N CYS A 45 -14.68 3.80 7.87
CA CYS A 45 -14.50 4.00 6.44
C CYS A 45 -14.64 2.67 5.68
N ILE A 46 -15.40 2.68 4.59
CA ILE A 46 -15.28 1.65 3.56
C ILE A 46 -14.11 2.09 2.69
N HIS A 47 -12.95 1.48 2.91
CA HIS A 47 -11.70 1.93 2.31
C HIS A 47 -11.74 1.83 0.78
N GLU A 48 -11.44 2.94 0.13
CA GLU A 48 -11.12 3.03 -1.28
C GLU A 48 -9.61 3.21 -1.39
N TRP A 49 -8.95 2.28 -2.08
CA TRP A 49 -7.50 2.21 -2.12
C TRP A 49 -6.98 2.79 -3.41
N ASP A 50 -6.01 3.70 -3.29
CA ASP A 50 -5.11 3.94 -4.40
C ASP A 50 -4.03 2.85 -4.41
N ILE A 51 -4.19 1.85 -5.28
CA ILE A 51 -3.20 0.78 -5.47
C ILE A 51 -2.24 1.12 -6.63
N ASN A 52 -2.62 2.08 -7.48
CA ASN A 52 -1.96 2.32 -8.76
C ASN A 52 -1.21 3.66 -8.81
N GLY A 53 -1.52 4.60 -7.93
CA GLY A 53 -1.15 6.02 -7.93
C GLY A 53 0.06 6.40 -8.78
N THR A 54 1.22 6.52 -8.15
CA THR A 54 2.51 6.69 -8.83
C THR A 54 3.20 5.35 -9.13
N PHE A 55 2.52 4.23 -8.86
CA PHE A 55 3.09 2.90 -8.97
C PHE A 55 3.15 2.42 -10.42
N ASN A 56 4.37 2.32 -10.97
CA ASN A 56 4.60 1.67 -12.26
C ASN A 56 4.85 0.16 -12.08
N PRO A 57 3.99 -0.74 -12.59
CA PRO A 57 4.15 -2.18 -12.44
C PRO A 57 5.35 -2.78 -13.20
N VAL A 58 5.97 -2.03 -14.12
CA VAL A 58 7.09 -2.50 -14.94
C VAL A 58 8.41 -1.91 -14.46
N ASN A 59 9.36 -2.79 -14.14
CA ASN A 59 10.76 -2.43 -13.94
C ASN A 59 11.56 -2.76 -15.22
N GLY A 60 12.16 -1.73 -15.85
CA GLY A 60 13.15 -1.88 -16.92
C GLY A 60 13.07 -0.81 -18.01
N ASN A 61 14.24 -0.24 -18.35
CA ASN A 61 14.57 0.37 -19.64
C ASN A 61 15.54 -0.57 -20.36
#